data_AF-A0A6I5EHU5-F1
#
_entry.id   AF-A0A6I5EHU5-F1
#
_cell.length_a   1.000
_cell.length_b   1.000
_cell.length_c   1.000
_cell.angle_alpha   90.00
_cell.angle_beta   90.00
_cell.angle_gamma   90.00
#
_symmetry.space_group_name_H-M   'P 1'
#
loop_
_entity.id
_entity.type
_entity.pdbx_description
1 polymer ?
#
loop_
_entity_poly.entity_id
_entity_poly.type
_entity_poly.pdbx_seq_one_letter_code
_entity_poly.pdbx_strand_id
1 'polypeptide(L)'
;MDRRAFGEQPDRPDAPFTGRGAEYTGRYVILLDQSNQESGLEALRASADIAPVERIRGTDAANVAELLERPDVSVLFEELGAAVVEVRPDQRHALVTTAEAEPSIIAAEPERMVYASVITAPQQAPTAFFPAYRSDEGVVERHTKAEIAAAQGPAWDERNWTWGLQAIRANMSSLTGRGVKIAVLDTGVDTDHPDLAGRIDETVSFVPGETVEDGHGHGTHCIGTAAGPASPQQGPRYGVASEARVLAAKVLSNAGSGTDGQILAAMAWAVAHGARVISMSLGAAVQPGELFPQTYEQLAQRALQRGTVIVAAAGNESSRPQAIRPVGRPANCPSILAVASLDRALTVSSFSSAGINGQGGEVNIAAPGRAVHSAAPGGGYQSMSGTSMATPHVAGVLALLAQAAPNASAEDLKASLLSSAFPLTQPVRDVGSGLLQAP
;
A
#
# COMPACT_ATOMS: atom_id res chain seq x y z
N MET A 1 34.94 -23.03 -32.39
CA MET A 1 35.86 -23.29 -31.26
C MET A 1 36.49 -21.96 -30.92
N ASP A 2 36.38 -21.37 -29.74
CA ASP A 2 35.84 -21.82 -28.47
C ASP A 2 35.52 -20.58 -27.61
N ARG A 3 34.63 -20.79 -26.64
CA ARG A 3 33.96 -19.85 -25.74
C ARG A 3 34.94 -19.24 -24.73
N ARG A 4 34.76 -17.95 -24.39
CA ARG A 4 35.29 -17.40 -23.13
C ARG A 4 34.14 -17.21 -22.14
N ALA A 5 34.35 -17.84 -20.99
CA ALA A 5 33.48 -17.89 -19.85
C ALA A 5 33.17 -16.50 -19.27
N PHE A 6 31.88 -16.19 -19.14
CA PHE A 6 31.39 -15.29 -18.11
C PHE A 6 30.93 -16.18 -16.96
N GLY A 7 31.71 -16.18 -15.88
CA GLY A 7 31.33 -16.82 -14.63
C GLY A 7 30.24 -16.01 -13.95
N GLU A 8 29.15 -16.69 -13.62
CA GLU A 8 28.10 -16.24 -12.72
C GLU A 8 28.70 -15.85 -11.36
N GLN A 9 28.33 -14.66 -10.88
CA GLN A 9 28.40 -14.35 -9.45
C GLN A 9 26.98 -14.42 -8.90
N PRO A 10 26.74 -15.14 -7.79
CA PRO A 10 25.41 -15.29 -7.22
C PRO A 10 24.92 -13.98 -6.60
N ASP A 11 23.65 -13.67 -6.81
CA ASP A 11 22.93 -12.56 -6.18
C ASP A 11 23.08 -12.62 -4.66
N ARG A 12 23.47 -11.49 -4.06
CA ARG A 12 23.45 -11.29 -2.61
C ARG A 12 22.03 -10.87 -2.18
N PRO A 13 21.43 -11.47 -1.14
CA PRO A 13 20.03 -11.19 -0.80
C PRO A 13 19.75 -9.86 -0.05
N ASP A 14 20.76 -9.07 0.33
CA ASP A 14 20.57 -8.04 1.37
C ASP A 14 21.06 -6.62 1.02
N ALA A 15 20.91 -6.16 -0.23
CA ALA A 15 21.21 -4.76 -0.58
C ALA A 15 19.96 -3.86 -0.45
N PRO A 16 20.03 -2.69 0.21
CA PRO A 16 18.90 -1.77 0.29
C PRO A 16 18.48 -1.29 -1.11
N PHE A 17 17.16 -1.16 -1.32
CA PHE A 17 16.48 -0.72 -2.55
C PHE A 17 16.76 0.75 -2.93
N THR A 18 18.02 1.17 -2.96
CA THR A 18 18.41 2.50 -3.43
C THR A 18 18.56 2.47 -4.95
N GLY A 19 17.54 2.96 -5.66
CA GLY A 19 17.72 3.52 -7.01
C GLY A 19 17.48 2.61 -8.22
N ARG A 20 16.64 1.57 -8.13
CA ARG A 20 16.08 1.00 -9.38
C ARG A 20 15.17 2.04 -10.02
N GLY A 21 15.39 2.33 -11.31
CA GLY A 21 14.42 3.04 -12.12
C GLY A 21 13.09 2.26 -12.19
N ALA A 22 12.04 2.87 -12.71
CA ALA A 22 10.77 2.17 -12.88
C ALA A 22 10.96 0.88 -13.69
N GLU A 23 10.54 -0.25 -13.12
CA GLU A 23 10.58 -1.56 -13.74
C GLU A 23 9.22 -1.83 -14.40
N TYR A 24 9.24 -2.26 -15.67
CA TYR A 24 8.04 -2.40 -16.50
C TYR A 24 7.94 -3.83 -17.02
N THR A 25 6.71 -4.33 -17.15
CA THR A 25 6.44 -5.68 -17.68
C THR A 25 6.61 -5.76 -19.20
N GLY A 26 6.49 -4.60 -19.88
CA GLY A 26 6.43 -4.51 -21.33
C GLY A 26 5.00 -4.43 -21.89
N ARG A 27 3.98 -4.60 -21.04
CA ARG A 27 2.56 -4.41 -21.34
C ARG A 27 2.10 -2.99 -21.07
N TYR A 28 0.86 -2.69 -21.45
CA TYR A 28 0.23 -1.40 -21.19
C TYR A 28 -1.07 -1.59 -20.40
N VAL A 29 -1.34 -0.68 -19.48
CA VAL A 29 -2.66 -0.48 -18.89
C VAL A 29 -3.36 0.63 -19.68
N ILE A 30 -4.46 0.29 -20.31
CA ILE A 30 -5.30 1.21 -21.09
C ILE A 30 -6.54 1.54 -20.28
N LEU A 31 -6.77 2.82 -20.05
CA LEU A 31 -7.98 3.33 -19.45
C LEU A 31 -8.93 3.77 -20.57
N LEU A 32 -10.12 3.20 -20.58
CA LEU A 32 -11.17 3.40 -21.57
C LEU A 32 -12.34 4.19 -20.96
N ASP A 33 -13.03 4.96 -21.80
CA ASP A 33 -14.33 5.53 -21.45
C ASP A 33 -15.33 4.40 -21.19
N GLN A 34 -15.95 4.40 -20.00
CA GLN A 34 -16.92 3.38 -19.62
C GLN A 34 -18.13 3.29 -20.56
N SER A 35 -18.49 4.40 -21.21
CA SER A 35 -19.61 4.45 -22.14
C SER A 35 -19.28 3.96 -23.55
N ASN A 36 -17.98 3.82 -23.88
CA ASN A 36 -17.54 3.51 -25.24
C ASN A 36 -16.27 2.64 -25.29
N GLN A 37 -16.18 1.62 -24.44
CA GLN A 37 -15.01 0.77 -24.32
C GLN A 37 -14.64 0.04 -25.63
N GLU A 38 -15.65 -0.40 -26.40
CA GLU A 38 -15.42 -1.13 -27.65
C GLU A 38 -14.75 -0.28 -28.72
N SER A 39 -15.12 1.00 -28.86
CA SER A 39 -14.50 1.90 -29.84
C SER A 39 -13.00 2.02 -29.60
N GLY A 40 -12.57 2.16 -28.34
CA GLY A 40 -11.15 2.27 -28.00
C GLY A 40 -10.40 0.97 -28.29
N LEU A 41 -11.00 -0.18 -27.98
CA LEU A 41 -10.42 -1.48 -28.28
C LEU A 41 -10.35 -1.76 -29.78
N GLU A 42 -11.36 -1.39 -30.56
CA GLU A 42 -11.36 -1.49 -32.02
C GLU A 42 -10.27 -0.61 -32.64
N ALA A 43 -10.11 0.62 -32.17
CA ALA A 43 -9.03 1.50 -32.62
C ALA A 43 -7.64 0.90 -32.34
N LEU A 44 -7.44 0.34 -31.16
CA LEU A 44 -6.18 -0.33 -30.81
C LEU A 44 -5.93 -1.60 -31.62
N ARG A 45 -6.96 -2.41 -31.90
CA ARG A 45 -6.83 -3.59 -32.77
C ARG A 45 -6.46 -3.18 -34.19
N ALA A 46 -7.09 -2.12 -34.71
CA ALA A 46 -6.85 -1.65 -36.08
C ALA A 46 -5.45 -1.05 -36.27
N SER A 47 -4.96 -0.31 -35.27
CA SER A 47 -3.73 0.50 -35.42
C SER A 47 -2.50 -0.12 -34.76
N ALA A 48 -2.66 -0.92 -33.71
CA ALA A 48 -1.55 -1.46 -32.90
C ALA A 48 -1.54 -2.99 -32.81
N ASP A 49 -2.46 -3.68 -33.51
CA ASP A 49 -2.52 -5.16 -33.59
C ASP A 49 -2.47 -5.84 -32.22
N ILE A 50 -3.26 -5.31 -31.28
CA ILE A 50 -3.33 -5.83 -29.91
C ILE A 50 -3.91 -7.26 -29.89
N ALA A 51 -3.47 -8.06 -28.92
CA ALA A 51 -4.01 -9.40 -28.72
C ALA A 51 -5.54 -9.39 -28.49
N PRO A 52 -6.26 -10.49 -28.82
CA PRO A 52 -7.68 -10.66 -28.50
C PRO A 52 -7.99 -10.31 -27.04
N VAL A 53 -9.13 -9.66 -26.81
CA VAL A 53 -9.48 -9.14 -25.49
C VAL A 53 -10.50 -10.05 -24.82
N GLU A 54 -10.14 -10.63 -23.68
CA GLU A 54 -11.04 -11.35 -22.79
C GLU A 54 -11.63 -10.38 -21.77
N ARG A 55 -12.95 -10.46 -21.55
CA ARG A 55 -13.68 -9.56 -20.65
C ARG A 55 -13.89 -10.20 -19.28
N ILE A 56 -13.52 -9.48 -18.24
CA ILE A 56 -13.67 -9.87 -16.84
C ILE A 56 -14.72 -8.99 -16.17
N ARG A 57 -15.68 -9.64 -15.53
CA ARG A 57 -16.72 -9.02 -14.69
C ARG A 57 -16.34 -9.15 -13.22
N GLY A 58 -16.77 -8.22 -12.38
CA GLY A 58 -16.24 -8.06 -11.02
C GLY A 58 -16.39 -9.26 -10.08
N THR A 59 -17.28 -10.20 -10.40
CA THR A 59 -17.46 -11.46 -9.65
C THR A 59 -16.59 -12.61 -10.17
N ASP A 60 -16.09 -12.52 -11.39
CA ASP A 60 -15.38 -13.59 -12.07
C ASP A 60 -13.88 -13.45 -11.81
N ALA A 61 -13.48 -13.62 -10.56
CA ALA A 61 -12.07 -13.63 -10.18
C ALA A 61 -11.36 -14.94 -10.58
N ALA A 62 -12.15 -16.01 -10.81
CA ALA A 62 -11.65 -17.28 -11.31
C ALA A 62 -11.02 -17.08 -12.69
N ASN A 63 -9.75 -17.44 -12.81
CA ASN A 63 -8.91 -17.39 -14.03
C ASN A 63 -8.31 -16.01 -14.38
N VAL A 64 -8.54 -14.94 -13.61
CA VAL A 64 -7.91 -13.64 -13.90
C VAL A 64 -6.38 -13.76 -13.87
N ALA A 65 -5.84 -14.47 -12.89
CA ALA A 65 -4.41 -14.73 -12.80
C ALA A 65 -3.86 -15.45 -14.05
N GLU A 66 -4.53 -16.52 -14.49
CA GLU A 66 -4.12 -17.28 -15.68
C GLU A 66 -4.20 -16.46 -16.97
N LEU A 67 -5.25 -15.65 -17.12
CA LEU A 67 -5.43 -14.77 -18.28
C LEU A 67 -4.36 -13.68 -18.33
N LEU A 68 -3.96 -13.15 -17.17
CA LEU A 68 -2.87 -12.18 -17.09
C LEU A 68 -1.49 -12.77 -17.40
N GLU A 69 -1.29 -14.09 -17.52
CA GLU A 69 -0.01 -14.63 -18.01
C GLU A 69 0.03 -14.87 -19.51
N ARG A 70 -1.14 -14.92 -20.15
CA ARG A 70 -1.24 -15.34 -21.54
C ARG A 70 -0.73 -14.22 -22.46
N PRO A 71 0.39 -14.41 -23.17
CA PRO A 71 0.91 -13.39 -24.08
C PRO A 71 0.06 -13.24 -25.35
N ASP A 72 -0.88 -14.15 -25.57
CA ASP A 72 -1.82 -14.15 -26.68
C ASP A 72 -3.17 -13.52 -26.34
N VAL A 73 -3.32 -12.93 -25.14
CA VAL A 73 -4.58 -12.36 -24.66
C VAL A 73 -4.35 -11.01 -23.97
N SER A 74 -5.24 -10.07 -24.24
CA SER A 74 -5.44 -8.85 -23.45
C SER A 74 -6.63 -9.03 -22.52
N VAL A 75 -6.63 -8.39 -21.35
CA VAL A 75 -7.69 -8.56 -20.34
C VAL A 75 -8.38 -7.22 -20.09
N LEU A 76 -9.71 -7.16 -20.26
CA LEU A 76 -10.54 -5.98 -19.96
C LEU A 76 -11.32 -6.20 -18.67
N PHE A 77 -11.14 -5.32 -17.69
CA PHE A 77 -11.98 -5.22 -16.51
C PHE A 77 -13.17 -4.29 -16.80
N GLU A 78 -14.31 -4.85 -17.23
CA GLU A 78 -15.46 -4.08 -17.77
C GLU A 78 -15.95 -3.02 -16.79
N GLU A 79 -16.07 -3.38 -15.51
CA GLU A 79 -16.54 -2.48 -14.46
C GLU A 79 -15.59 -1.30 -14.21
N LEU A 80 -14.30 -1.52 -14.48
CA LEU A 80 -13.25 -0.55 -14.29
C LEU A 80 -12.84 0.16 -15.59
N GLY A 81 -13.42 -0.19 -16.74
CA GLY A 81 -13.03 0.36 -18.02
C GLY A 81 -11.51 0.38 -18.21
N ALA A 82 -10.81 -0.64 -17.71
CA ALA A 82 -9.37 -0.71 -17.72
C ALA A 82 -8.96 -2.03 -18.39
N ALA A 83 -8.04 -1.97 -19.34
CA ALA A 83 -7.53 -3.14 -20.04
C ALA A 83 -6.02 -3.28 -19.85
N VAL A 84 -5.56 -4.49 -19.54
CA VAL A 84 -4.14 -4.85 -19.62
C VAL A 84 -3.92 -5.43 -21.00
N VAL A 85 -3.10 -4.74 -21.79
CA VAL A 85 -2.91 -5.02 -23.21
C VAL A 85 -1.47 -5.46 -23.47
N GLU A 86 -1.35 -6.63 -24.10
CA GLU A 86 -0.10 -7.11 -24.67
C GLU A 86 0.10 -6.47 -26.05
N VAL A 87 1.28 -5.87 -26.27
CA VAL A 87 1.62 -5.21 -27.52
C VAL A 87 3.04 -5.57 -27.93
N ARG A 88 3.22 -5.96 -29.20
CA ARG A 88 4.56 -6.25 -29.72
C ARG A 88 5.45 -5.00 -29.64
N PRO A 89 6.77 -5.14 -29.37
CA PRO A 89 7.66 -3.99 -29.21
C PRO A 89 7.65 -2.99 -30.38
N ASP A 90 7.49 -3.47 -31.61
CA ASP A 90 7.41 -2.66 -32.83
C ASP A 90 6.08 -1.89 -32.98
N GLN A 91 5.03 -2.30 -32.28
CA GLN A 91 3.69 -1.69 -32.32
C GLN A 91 3.41 -0.71 -31.18
N ARG A 92 4.32 -0.60 -30.21
CA ARG A 92 4.16 0.29 -29.03
C ARG A 92 3.96 1.76 -29.41
N HIS A 93 4.67 2.23 -30.43
CA HIS A 93 4.52 3.61 -30.90
C HIS A 93 3.11 3.84 -31.46
N ALA A 94 2.60 2.90 -32.26
CA ALA A 94 1.26 2.96 -32.81
C ALA A 94 0.19 2.93 -31.70
N LEU A 95 0.39 2.13 -30.64
CA LEU A 95 -0.49 2.11 -29.48
C LEU A 95 -0.59 3.49 -28.81
N VAL A 96 0.55 4.13 -28.52
CA VAL A 96 0.59 5.44 -27.86
C VAL A 96 -0.06 6.51 -28.75
N THR A 97 0.30 6.55 -30.04
CA THR A 97 -0.30 7.51 -30.99
C THR A 97 -1.80 7.30 -31.15
N THR A 98 -2.27 6.06 -31.15
CA THR A 98 -3.71 5.76 -31.20
C THR A 98 -4.41 6.22 -29.93
N ALA A 99 -3.83 5.96 -28.76
CA ALA A 99 -4.36 6.40 -27.47
C ALA A 99 -4.46 7.92 -27.35
N GLU A 100 -3.53 8.68 -27.94
CA GLU A 100 -3.58 10.14 -27.97
C GLU A 100 -4.64 10.70 -28.93
N ALA A 101 -4.97 9.95 -29.99
CA ALA A 101 -5.89 10.39 -31.04
C ALA A 101 -7.34 9.94 -30.83
N GLU A 102 -7.55 8.83 -30.12
CA GLU A 102 -8.85 8.19 -29.94
C GLU A 102 -9.55 8.69 -28.65
N PRO A 103 -10.66 9.44 -28.75
CA PRO A 103 -11.32 10.02 -27.58
C PRO A 103 -11.87 9.00 -26.57
N SER A 104 -12.13 7.77 -26.99
CA SER A 104 -12.58 6.69 -26.10
C SER A 104 -11.45 6.07 -25.27
N ILE A 105 -10.19 6.45 -25.50
CA ILE A 105 -9.04 6.08 -24.69
C ILE A 105 -8.64 7.29 -23.84
N ILE A 106 -8.80 7.16 -22.52
CA ILE A 106 -8.51 8.23 -21.56
C ILE A 106 -7.01 8.28 -21.24
N ALA A 107 -6.37 7.10 -21.13
CA ALA A 107 -4.94 7.01 -20.87
C ALA A 107 -4.38 5.68 -21.36
N ALA A 108 -3.11 5.68 -21.74
CA ALA A 108 -2.33 4.48 -22.02
C ALA A 108 -0.99 4.57 -21.29
N GLU A 109 -0.79 3.70 -20.32
CA GLU A 109 0.35 3.76 -19.40
C GLU A 109 1.13 2.45 -19.47
N PRO A 110 2.47 2.47 -19.56
CA PRO A 110 3.25 1.25 -19.43
C PRO A 110 2.98 0.61 -18.05
N GLU A 111 2.68 -0.69 -18.05
CA GLU A 111 2.41 -1.44 -16.83
C GLU A 111 3.71 -1.62 -16.02
N ARG A 112 3.66 -1.28 -14.73
CA ARG A 112 4.81 -1.36 -13.83
C ARG A 112 4.78 -2.59 -12.94
N MET A 113 5.98 -2.97 -12.51
CA MET A 113 6.19 -3.81 -11.36
C MET A 113 6.00 -3.01 -10.06
N VAL A 114 5.42 -3.66 -9.07
CA VAL A 114 5.06 -3.13 -7.76
C VAL A 114 5.55 -4.09 -6.69
N TYR A 115 5.93 -3.58 -5.52
CA TYR A 115 6.63 -4.37 -4.50
C TYR A 115 6.08 -4.18 -3.08
N ALA A 116 6.20 -5.23 -2.27
CA ALA A 116 6.12 -5.15 -0.80
C ALA A 116 7.47 -4.68 -0.26
N SER A 117 7.60 -3.37 0.00
CA SER A 117 8.83 -2.82 0.55
C SER A 117 8.89 -3.02 2.06
N VAL A 118 9.70 -3.98 2.52
CA VAL A 118 9.96 -4.23 3.95
C VAL A 118 11.35 -3.76 4.33
N ILE A 119 11.45 -3.08 5.47
CA ILE A 119 12.73 -2.77 6.10
C ILE A 119 12.92 -3.74 7.27
N THR A 120 13.65 -4.82 7.02
CA THR A 120 14.09 -5.78 8.03
C THR A 120 15.38 -5.27 8.68
N ALA A 121 15.41 -5.20 10.02
CA ALA A 121 16.53 -4.80 10.89
C ALA A 121 16.88 -3.29 10.99
N PRO A 122 17.51 -2.85 12.11
CA PRO A 122 17.47 -1.46 12.53
C PRO A 122 18.52 -0.66 11.74
N GLN A 123 18.08 0.09 10.74
CA GLN A 123 18.78 1.35 10.45
C GLN A 123 18.66 2.18 11.73
N GLN A 124 19.71 2.20 12.55
CA GLN A 124 19.82 3.08 13.71
C GLN A 124 19.28 4.44 13.27
N ALA A 125 18.25 4.93 13.96
CA ALA A 125 17.91 6.34 13.84
C ALA A 125 19.24 7.09 14.01
N PRO A 126 19.59 8.07 13.18
CA PRO A 126 20.72 8.91 13.50
C PRO A 126 20.42 9.53 14.86
N THR A 127 21.03 9.03 15.93
CA THR A 127 21.17 9.72 17.21
C THR A 127 22.15 10.89 17.05
N ALA A 128 22.12 11.55 15.88
CA ALA A 128 22.82 12.79 15.61
C ALA A 128 22.09 13.89 16.40
N PHE A 129 22.34 13.88 17.70
CA PHE A 129 22.53 15.07 18.50
C PHE A 129 23.17 16.13 17.59
N PHE A 130 22.43 17.20 17.32
CA PHE A 130 22.98 18.39 16.67
C PHE A 130 23.45 19.36 17.76
N PRO A 131 24.71 19.34 18.23
CA PRO A 131 25.28 20.49 18.89
C PRO A 131 25.99 21.30 17.80
N ALA A 132 25.25 22.18 17.13
CA ALA A 132 25.86 23.21 16.30
C ALA A 132 25.54 24.59 16.88
N TYR A 133 26.00 24.82 18.11
CA TYR A 133 26.49 26.12 18.55
C TYR A 133 27.58 25.87 19.61
N ARG A 134 28.84 25.88 19.18
CA ARG A 134 29.97 26.14 20.07
C ARG A 134 30.43 27.56 19.81
N SER A 135 30.10 28.44 20.73
CA SER A 135 31.07 29.30 21.41
C SER A 135 30.44 29.75 22.71
N ASP A 136 30.61 28.96 23.75
CA ASP A 136 31.28 29.41 24.97
C ASP A 136 31.44 28.22 25.93
N GLU A 137 32.69 28.01 26.36
CA GLU A 137 33.07 26.99 27.33
C GLU A 137 32.48 27.35 28.69
N GLY A 138 31.44 26.65 29.15
CA GLY A 138 31.01 26.84 30.54
C GLY A 138 29.63 26.36 30.97
N VAL A 139 29.02 25.30 30.40
CA VAL A 139 27.85 24.69 31.04
C VAL A 139 27.85 23.17 30.79
N VAL A 140 28.27 22.39 31.79
CA VAL A 140 27.87 20.98 31.90
C VAL A 140 26.45 21.00 32.45
N GLU A 141 25.46 21.10 31.57
CA GLU A 141 24.06 21.23 31.98
C GLU A 141 23.45 19.86 32.25
N ARG A 142 22.96 19.69 33.48
CA ARG A 142 22.17 18.54 33.89
C ARG A 142 20.86 18.57 33.10
N HIS A 143 20.76 17.80 32.03
CA HIS A 143 19.49 17.59 31.34
C HIS A 143 18.43 17.14 32.35
N THR A 144 17.34 17.90 32.43
CA THR A 144 16.20 17.60 33.28
C THR A 144 15.50 16.34 32.76
N LYS A 145 14.80 15.60 33.65
CA LYS A 145 13.98 14.44 33.23
C LYS A 145 12.97 14.79 32.13
N ALA A 146 12.51 16.05 32.06
CA ALA A 146 11.59 16.54 31.05
C ALA A 146 12.26 16.69 29.67
N GLU A 147 13.51 17.14 29.60
CA GLU A 147 14.27 17.22 28.35
C GLU A 147 14.67 15.83 27.85
N ILE A 148 15.00 14.91 28.77
CA ILE A 148 15.24 13.50 28.44
C ILE A 148 13.95 12.83 27.95
N ALA A 149 12.81 13.09 28.57
CA ALA A 149 11.50 12.58 28.14
C ALA A 149 11.05 13.17 26.79
N ALA A 150 11.30 14.47 26.55
CA ALA A 150 11.05 15.12 25.27
C ALA A 150 11.94 14.54 24.15
N ALA A 151 13.17 14.13 24.48
CA ALA A 151 14.09 13.48 23.54
C ALA A 151 13.80 11.98 23.31
N GLN A 152 13.14 11.30 24.25
CA GLN A 152 12.83 9.86 24.17
C GLN A 152 11.41 9.56 23.65
N GLY A 153 10.54 10.56 23.60
CA GLY A 153 9.13 10.41 23.21
C GLY A 153 8.27 9.77 24.30
N PRO A 154 7.02 9.42 23.98
CA PRO A 154 6.09 8.82 24.96
C PRO A 154 6.58 7.45 25.45
N ALA A 155 6.33 7.15 26.73
CA ALA A 155 6.53 5.80 27.26
C ALA A 155 5.31 4.92 26.96
N TRP A 156 5.54 3.77 26.33
CA TRP A 156 4.49 2.81 25.94
C TRP A 156 4.54 1.56 26.82
N ASP A 157 3.39 1.12 27.35
CA ASP A 157 3.29 -0.11 28.16
C ASP A 157 2.80 -1.27 27.30
N GLU A 158 3.74 -2.07 26.79
CA GLU A 158 3.43 -3.15 25.83
C GLU A 158 3.11 -4.50 26.47
N ARG A 159 2.73 -4.53 27.76
CA ARG A 159 2.29 -5.77 28.40
C ARG A 159 0.99 -6.30 27.79
N ASN A 160 0.08 -5.40 27.43
CA ASN A 160 -1.27 -5.75 26.98
C ASN A 160 -1.58 -5.28 25.55
N TRP A 161 -0.97 -4.18 25.09
CA TRP A 161 -1.22 -3.59 23.77
C TRP A 161 0.09 -3.15 23.13
N THR A 162 0.27 -3.35 21.82
CA THR A 162 1.43 -2.78 21.14
C THR A 162 1.44 -1.25 21.23
N TRP A 163 2.63 -0.64 21.11
CA TRP A 163 2.78 0.81 21.14
C TRP A 163 1.93 1.49 20.07
N GLY A 164 1.78 0.86 18.90
CA GLY A 164 1.00 1.39 17.78
C GLY A 164 -0.47 1.59 18.15
N LEU A 165 -1.09 0.59 18.80
CA LEU A 165 -2.47 0.70 19.28
C LEU A 165 -2.63 1.78 20.35
N GLN A 166 -1.63 1.97 21.21
CA GLN A 166 -1.64 3.03 22.22
C GLN A 166 -1.49 4.42 21.59
N ALA A 167 -0.58 4.57 20.62
CA ALA A 167 -0.32 5.84 19.93
C ALA A 167 -1.55 6.35 19.19
N ILE A 168 -2.27 5.45 18.52
CA ILE A 168 -3.50 5.80 17.80
C ILE A 168 -4.75 5.73 18.68
N ARG A 169 -4.62 5.47 19.98
CA ARG A 169 -5.73 5.30 20.94
C ARG A 169 -6.73 4.19 20.60
N ALA A 170 -6.36 3.20 19.78
CA ALA A 170 -7.22 2.06 19.50
C ALA A 170 -7.51 1.22 20.76
N ASN A 171 -6.62 1.23 21.76
CA ASN A 171 -6.85 0.61 23.06
C ASN A 171 -7.94 1.31 23.90
N MET A 172 -8.33 2.53 23.54
CA MET A 172 -9.38 3.30 24.21
C MET A 172 -10.72 3.23 23.47
N SER A 173 -10.74 2.74 22.24
CA SER A 173 -11.97 2.60 21.46
C SER A 173 -12.82 1.45 21.98
N SER A 174 -14.13 1.66 22.02
CA SER A 174 -15.11 0.60 22.31
C SER A 174 -15.57 -0.14 21.04
N LEU A 175 -15.15 0.34 19.88
CA LEU A 175 -15.47 -0.22 18.57
C LEU A 175 -14.48 -1.34 18.22
N THR A 176 -14.93 -2.26 17.38
CA THR A 176 -14.21 -3.49 17.04
C THR A 176 -14.09 -3.70 15.53
N GLY A 177 -14.76 -2.89 14.71
CA GLY A 177 -14.87 -3.07 13.26
C GLY A 177 -15.96 -4.08 12.86
N ARG A 178 -16.79 -4.51 13.81
CA ARG A 178 -17.83 -5.52 13.56
C ARG A 178 -18.78 -5.09 12.44
N GLY A 179 -19.02 -6.01 11.52
CA GLY A 179 -19.90 -5.79 10.37
C GLY A 179 -19.23 -5.04 9.21
N VAL A 180 -17.93 -4.74 9.31
CA VAL A 180 -17.18 -4.05 8.27
C VAL A 180 -16.21 -5.02 7.60
N LYS A 181 -16.12 -4.94 6.27
CA LYS A 181 -15.15 -5.69 5.46
C LYS A 181 -13.94 -4.81 5.11
N ILE A 182 -12.74 -5.33 5.35
CA ILE A 182 -11.46 -4.74 4.94
C ILE A 182 -10.85 -5.67 3.88
N ALA A 183 -10.59 -5.15 2.69
CA ALA A 183 -9.79 -5.85 1.71
C ALA A 183 -8.31 -5.52 1.90
N VAL A 184 -7.46 -6.54 1.98
CA VAL A 184 -6.00 -6.38 2.05
C VAL A 184 -5.41 -6.99 0.79
N LEU A 185 -4.81 -6.12 -0.03
CA LEU A 185 -4.16 -6.48 -1.29
C LEU A 185 -2.66 -6.53 -1.04
N ASP A 186 -2.11 -7.74 -0.94
CA ASP A 186 -0.72 -7.96 -0.51
C ASP A 186 -0.14 -9.29 -1.04
N THR A 187 0.76 -9.91 -0.29
CA THR A 187 1.49 -11.15 -0.58
C THR A 187 0.72 -12.42 -0.22
N GLY A 188 -0.55 -12.27 0.18
CA GLY A 188 -1.42 -13.38 0.60
C GLY A 188 -1.70 -13.38 2.08
N VAL A 189 -2.16 -14.52 2.60
CA VAL A 189 -2.40 -14.72 4.03
C VAL A 189 -2.07 -16.16 4.43
N ASP A 190 -1.44 -16.36 5.59
CA ASP A 190 -1.43 -17.66 6.26
C ASP A 190 -2.86 -17.96 6.76
N THR A 191 -3.60 -18.79 6.00
CA THR A 191 -5.01 -19.07 6.31
C THR A 191 -5.18 -19.95 7.54
N ASP A 192 -4.12 -20.66 7.94
CA ASP A 192 -4.08 -21.55 9.10
C ASP A 192 -3.61 -20.83 10.38
N HIS A 193 -3.24 -19.54 10.29
CA HIS A 193 -2.78 -18.76 11.44
C HIS A 193 -3.87 -18.71 12.54
N PRO A 194 -3.60 -19.17 13.78
CA PRO A 194 -4.62 -19.28 14.83
C PRO A 194 -5.33 -17.97 15.16
N ASP A 195 -4.60 -16.84 15.13
CA ASP A 195 -5.18 -15.52 15.38
C ASP A 195 -6.05 -14.99 14.23
N LEU A 196 -5.88 -15.49 13.00
CA LEU A 196 -6.66 -15.07 11.82
C LEU A 196 -7.82 -16.02 11.52
N ALA A 197 -7.85 -17.19 12.15
CA ALA A 197 -8.93 -18.16 12.04
C ALA A 197 -10.29 -17.51 12.31
N GLY A 198 -11.23 -17.73 11.38
CA GLY A 198 -12.59 -17.21 11.45
C GLY A 198 -12.75 -15.71 11.16
N ARG A 199 -11.67 -14.99 10.80
CA ARG A 199 -11.70 -13.56 10.41
C ARG A 199 -11.67 -13.34 8.91
N ILE A 200 -11.01 -14.24 8.19
CA ILE A 200 -10.94 -14.23 6.73
C ILE A 200 -12.31 -14.65 6.18
N ASP A 201 -12.91 -13.80 5.37
CA ASP A 201 -14.22 -14.02 4.72
C ASP A 201 -14.04 -14.67 3.36
N GLU A 202 -13.09 -14.15 2.56
CA GLU A 202 -12.78 -14.66 1.24
C GLU A 202 -11.31 -14.43 0.90
N THR A 203 -10.75 -15.33 0.10
CA THR A 203 -9.37 -15.29 -0.36
C THR A 203 -9.30 -15.50 -1.86
N VAL A 204 -8.48 -14.70 -2.55
CA VAL A 204 -8.22 -14.87 -3.98
C VAL A 204 -6.74 -14.60 -4.27
N SER A 205 -6.15 -15.41 -5.14
CA SER A 205 -4.84 -15.12 -5.72
C SER A 205 -4.99 -14.57 -7.13
N PHE A 206 -4.45 -13.38 -7.34
CA PHE A 206 -4.23 -12.76 -8.66
C PHE A 206 -2.79 -13.00 -9.14
N VAL A 207 -1.99 -13.73 -8.35
CA VAL A 207 -0.63 -14.15 -8.71
C VAL A 207 -0.70 -15.51 -9.40
N PRO A 208 -0.31 -15.59 -10.67
CA PRO A 208 -0.35 -16.84 -11.40
C PRO A 208 0.56 -17.91 -10.80
N GLY A 209 0.11 -19.16 -10.85
CA GLY A 209 0.85 -20.29 -10.31
C GLY A 209 1.01 -20.32 -8.78
N GLU A 210 0.51 -19.30 -8.07
CA GLU A 210 0.58 -19.20 -6.62
C GLU A 210 -0.81 -19.26 -5.98
N THR A 211 -0.93 -20.08 -4.93
CA THR A 211 -2.10 -20.08 -4.04
C THR A 211 -2.14 -18.81 -3.19
N VAL A 212 -3.24 -18.56 -2.49
CA VAL A 212 -3.38 -17.39 -1.59
C VAL A 212 -2.47 -17.41 -0.36
N GLU A 213 -1.85 -18.57 -0.06
CA GLU A 213 -0.92 -18.71 1.07
C GLU A 213 0.24 -17.72 0.99
N ASP A 214 0.58 -17.16 2.14
CA ASP A 214 1.61 -16.12 2.25
C ASP A 214 3.01 -16.73 2.41
N GLY A 215 3.69 -16.95 1.29
CA GLY A 215 5.09 -17.38 1.28
C GLY A 215 6.10 -16.29 1.63
N HIS A 216 5.68 -15.01 1.70
CA HIS A 216 6.57 -13.88 2.00
C HIS A 216 6.47 -13.43 3.47
N GLY A 217 5.27 -13.48 4.05
CA GLY A 217 4.93 -13.09 5.42
C GLY A 217 4.50 -11.64 5.59
N HIS A 218 4.45 -10.85 4.52
CA HIS A 218 4.11 -9.43 4.60
C HIS A 218 2.59 -9.23 4.68
N GLY A 219 1.81 -10.00 3.93
CA GLY A 219 0.36 -9.90 3.87
C GLY A 219 -0.28 -10.37 5.17
N THR A 220 0.21 -11.46 5.75
CA THR A 220 -0.18 -11.95 7.08
C THR A 220 0.06 -10.90 8.15
N HIS A 221 1.20 -10.19 8.08
CA HIS A 221 1.53 -9.11 9.01
C HIS A 221 0.59 -7.91 8.87
N CYS A 222 0.31 -7.48 7.65
CA CYS A 222 -0.61 -6.38 7.36
C CYS A 222 -2.06 -6.71 7.76
N ILE A 223 -2.56 -7.90 7.43
CA ILE A 223 -3.88 -8.39 7.84
C ILE A 223 -3.98 -8.44 9.36
N GLY A 224 -2.95 -8.96 10.03
CA GLY A 224 -2.89 -8.99 11.48
C GLY A 224 -2.96 -7.59 12.10
N THR A 225 -2.26 -6.61 11.53
CA THR A 225 -2.26 -5.24 12.06
C THR A 225 -3.65 -4.61 11.91
N ALA A 226 -4.29 -4.79 10.77
CA ALA A 226 -5.61 -4.23 10.50
C ALA A 226 -6.72 -4.90 11.34
N ALA A 227 -6.74 -6.23 11.41
CA ALA A 227 -7.88 -7.00 11.90
C ALA A 227 -7.53 -8.17 12.84
N GLY A 228 -6.31 -8.21 13.39
CA GLY A 228 -5.89 -9.21 14.38
C GLY A 228 -6.79 -9.25 15.63
N PRO A 229 -6.78 -10.36 16.39
CA PRO A 229 -7.71 -10.57 17.50
C PRO A 229 -7.48 -9.57 18.64
N ALA A 230 -8.54 -9.34 19.43
CA ALA A 230 -8.43 -8.59 20.69
C ALA A 230 -7.62 -9.34 21.75
N SER A 231 -7.53 -10.67 21.64
CA SER A 231 -6.78 -11.57 22.52
C SER A 231 -5.99 -12.55 21.66
N PRO A 232 -4.76 -12.20 21.26
CA PRO A 232 -3.90 -13.11 20.49
C PRO A 232 -3.44 -14.29 21.35
N GLN A 233 -3.03 -15.38 20.70
CA GLN A 233 -2.48 -16.55 21.40
C GLN A 233 -1.23 -16.20 22.22
N GLN A 234 -0.41 -15.27 21.73
CA GLN A 234 0.82 -14.84 22.40
C GLN A 234 1.01 -13.32 22.25
N GLY A 235 1.71 -12.74 23.23
CA GLY A 235 2.08 -11.33 23.19
C GLY A 235 0.92 -10.35 23.42
N PRO A 236 1.20 -9.04 23.27
CA PRO A 236 0.18 -8.01 23.43
C PRO A 236 -0.79 -7.97 22.24
N ARG A 237 -1.98 -7.43 22.46
CA ARG A 237 -2.93 -7.13 21.38
C ARG A 237 -2.28 -6.21 20.35
N TYR A 238 -2.38 -6.58 19.08
CA TYR A 238 -1.81 -5.83 17.95
C TYR A 238 -2.84 -5.44 16.89
N GLY A 239 -3.99 -6.10 16.80
CA GLY A 239 -5.03 -5.79 15.82
C GLY A 239 -5.89 -4.58 16.20
N VAL A 240 -6.09 -3.68 15.24
CA VAL A 240 -6.92 -2.47 15.39
C VAL A 240 -8.41 -2.84 15.42
N ALA A 241 -8.94 -3.37 14.31
CA ALA A 241 -10.35 -3.70 14.12
C ALA A 241 -10.60 -5.21 14.31
N SER A 242 -10.56 -5.66 15.56
CA SER A 242 -10.50 -7.08 15.94
C SER A 242 -11.69 -7.98 15.55
N GLU A 243 -12.82 -7.38 15.16
CA GLU A 243 -14.03 -8.08 14.66
C GLU A 243 -14.40 -7.69 13.22
N ALA A 244 -13.53 -6.96 12.51
CA ALA A 244 -13.68 -6.76 11.08
C ALA A 244 -13.48 -8.09 10.32
N ARG A 245 -14.14 -8.20 9.16
CA ARG A 245 -13.98 -9.32 8.24
C ARG A 245 -12.96 -8.96 7.18
N VAL A 246 -12.10 -9.90 6.81
CA VAL A 246 -11.00 -9.64 5.87
C VAL A 246 -11.26 -10.32 4.53
N LEU A 247 -11.12 -9.56 3.46
CA LEU A 247 -10.99 -10.06 2.09
C LEU A 247 -9.50 -10.05 1.73
N ALA A 248 -8.86 -11.22 1.65
CA ALA A 248 -7.42 -11.29 1.38
C ALA A 248 -7.16 -11.53 -0.11
N ALA A 249 -6.59 -10.55 -0.79
CA ALA A 249 -6.19 -10.66 -2.18
C ALA A 249 -4.66 -10.74 -2.28
N LYS A 250 -4.16 -11.87 -2.78
CA LYS A 250 -2.74 -11.99 -3.13
C LYS A 250 -2.52 -11.36 -4.50
N VAL A 251 -1.84 -10.21 -4.51
CA VAL A 251 -1.45 -9.45 -5.70
C VAL A 251 0.07 -9.33 -5.83
N LEU A 252 0.80 -9.75 -4.80
CA LEU A 252 2.25 -9.85 -4.79
C LEU A 252 2.67 -11.33 -4.60
N SER A 253 3.64 -11.76 -5.38
CA SER A 253 4.21 -13.10 -5.33
C SER A 253 4.91 -13.39 -4.00
N ASN A 254 5.32 -14.64 -3.81
CA ASN A 254 6.15 -15.03 -2.66
C ASN A 254 7.52 -14.32 -2.64
N ALA A 255 7.94 -13.72 -3.76
CA ALA A 255 9.10 -12.85 -3.83
C ALA A 255 8.79 -11.37 -3.51
N GLY A 256 7.55 -11.03 -3.17
CA GLY A 256 7.13 -9.69 -2.79
C GLY A 256 6.92 -8.74 -3.98
N SER A 257 6.76 -9.26 -5.20
CA SER A 257 6.56 -8.47 -6.43
C SER A 257 5.26 -8.81 -7.15
N GLY A 258 4.66 -7.83 -7.81
CA GLY A 258 3.45 -7.99 -8.63
C GLY A 258 3.32 -6.88 -9.67
N THR A 259 2.22 -6.86 -10.41
CA THR A 259 1.98 -5.93 -11.52
C THR A 259 0.76 -5.04 -11.29
N ASP A 260 0.71 -3.90 -11.96
CA ASP A 260 -0.46 -3.02 -11.91
C ASP A 260 -1.75 -3.76 -12.30
N GLY A 261 -1.72 -4.63 -13.32
CA GLY A 261 -2.88 -5.42 -13.74
C GLY A 261 -3.46 -6.30 -12.62
N GLN A 262 -2.61 -6.94 -11.82
CA GLN A 262 -3.03 -7.77 -10.69
C GLN A 262 -3.69 -6.94 -9.59
N ILE A 263 -3.13 -5.76 -9.30
CA ILE A 263 -3.64 -4.85 -8.28
C ILE A 263 -4.99 -4.27 -8.71
N LEU A 264 -5.11 -3.80 -9.96
CA LEU A 264 -6.36 -3.26 -10.50
C LEU A 264 -7.48 -4.31 -10.49
N ALA A 265 -7.18 -5.55 -10.86
CA ALA A 265 -8.12 -6.66 -10.78
C ALA A 265 -8.63 -6.89 -9.35
N ALA A 266 -7.71 -6.94 -8.39
CA ALA A 266 -8.04 -7.16 -6.99
C ALA A 266 -8.82 -5.98 -6.37
N MET A 267 -8.54 -4.75 -6.80
CA MET A 267 -9.33 -3.57 -6.41
C MET A 267 -10.78 -3.69 -6.91
N ALA A 268 -10.98 -4.15 -8.16
CA ALA A 268 -12.31 -4.42 -8.70
C ALA A 268 -13.05 -5.46 -7.85
N TRP A 269 -12.39 -6.58 -7.60
CA TRP A 269 -12.93 -7.67 -6.79
C TRP A 269 -13.30 -7.19 -5.38
N ALA A 270 -12.42 -6.46 -4.70
CA ALA A 270 -12.68 -5.95 -3.36
C ALA A 270 -13.92 -5.05 -3.30
N VAL A 271 -14.09 -4.15 -4.28
CA VAL A 271 -15.27 -3.29 -4.38
C VAL A 271 -16.54 -4.13 -4.62
N ALA A 272 -16.48 -5.10 -5.53
CA ALA A 272 -17.61 -5.98 -5.85
C ALA A 272 -18.04 -6.84 -4.64
N HIS A 273 -17.10 -7.21 -3.76
CA HIS A 273 -17.35 -8.01 -2.56
C HIS A 273 -17.70 -7.17 -1.31
N GLY A 274 -17.93 -5.87 -1.51
CA GLY A 274 -18.45 -4.96 -0.50
C GLY A 274 -17.43 -4.53 0.55
N ALA A 275 -16.13 -4.50 0.19
CA ALA A 275 -15.11 -3.90 1.05
C ALA A 275 -15.49 -2.43 1.36
N ARG A 276 -15.42 -2.03 2.62
CA ARG A 276 -15.51 -0.61 2.99
C ARG A 276 -14.16 0.08 2.90
N VAL A 277 -13.09 -0.70 2.99
CA VAL A 277 -11.71 -0.22 2.97
C VAL A 277 -10.85 -1.18 2.16
N ILE A 278 -10.02 -0.66 1.27
CA ILE A 278 -8.94 -1.38 0.59
C ILE A 278 -7.61 -0.89 1.17
N SER A 279 -6.82 -1.80 1.72
CA SER A 279 -5.48 -1.56 2.24
C SER A 279 -4.44 -2.11 1.27
N MET A 280 -3.56 -1.24 0.77
CA MET A 280 -2.49 -1.58 -0.16
C MET A 280 -1.13 -1.22 0.43
N SER A 281 -0.45 -2.21 1.01
CA SER A 281 0.87 -2.04 1.61
C SER A 281 1.99 -2.30 0.60
N LEU A 282 1.82 -1.73 -0.60
CA LEU A 282 2.62 -1.98 -1.78
C LEU A 282 2.89 -0.66 -2.52
N GLY A 283 3.92 -0.65 -3.36
CA GLY A 283 4.13 0.49 -4.23
C GLY A 283 5.30 0.36 -5.20
N ALA A 284 5.41 1.36 -6.06
CA ALA A 284 6.51 1.54 -7.00
C ALA A 284 7.09 2.94 -6.83
N ALA A 285 8.42 3.05 -6.93
CA ALA A 285 9.13 4.31 -6.81
C ALA A 285 8.73 5.29 -7.93
N VAL A 286 8.68 6.57 -7.58
CA VAL A 286 8.31 7.68 -8.45
C VAL A 286 9.46 8.69 -8.47
N GLN A 287 9.73 9.31 -9.62
CA GLN A 287 10.72 10.38 -9.71
C GLN A 287 10.13 11.74 -9.29
N PRO A 288 10.94 12.67 -8.77
CA PRO A 288 10.49 14.04 -8.53
C PRO A 288 9.89 14.67 -9.80
N GLY A 289 8.66 15.20 -9.70
CA GLY A 289 7.92 15.79 -10.82
C GLY A 289 7.15 14.80 -11.71
N GLU A 290 7.27 13.50 -11.46
CA GLU A 290 6.46 12.49 -12.15
C GLU A 290 5.00 12.51 -11.65
N LEU A 291 4.06 12.50 -12.59
CA LEU A 291 2.62 12.56 -12.32
C LEU A 291 2.08 11.22 -11.81
N PHE A 292 0.95 11.29 -11.11
CA PHE A 292 0.22 10.09 -10.72
C PHE A 292 -0.45 9.44 -11.93
N PRO A 293 -0.66 8.12 -11.88
CA PRO A 293 -1.35 7.39 -12.94
C PRO A 293 -2.86 7.68 -13.00
N GLN A 294 -3.38 7.94 -14.20
CA GLN A 294 -4.81 8.12 -14.42
C GLN A 294 -5.60 6.82 -14.21
N THR A 295 -4.97 5.67 -14.49
CA THR A 295 -5.57 4.35 -14.32
C THR A 295 -5.99 4.08 -12.87
N TYR A 296 -5.08 4.26 -11.91
CA TYR A 296 -5.41 4.13 -10.49
C TYR A 296 -6.30 5.26 -9.98
N GLU A 297 -6.12 6.50 -10.44
CA GLU A 297 -6.95 7.62 -9.98
C GLU A 297 -8.42 7.42 -10.35
N GLN A 298 -8.72 7.06 -11.60
CA GLN A 298 -10.10 6.81 -12.03
C GLN A 298 -10.71 5.62 -11.29
N LEU A 299 -9.93 4.57 -11.06
CA LEU A 299 -10.39 3.44 -10.28
C LEU A 299 -10.69 3.83 -8.83
N ALA A 300 -9.82 4.64 -8.22
CA ALA A 300 -10.00 5.12 -6.87
C ALA A 300 -11.23 6.01 -6.73
N GLN A 301 -11.48 6.91 -7.68
CA GLN A 301 -12.71 7.71 -7.74
C GLN A 301 -13.97 6.83 -7.79
N ARG A 302 -13.95 5.76 -8.60
CA ARG A 302 -15.09 4.83 -8.70
C ARG A 302 -15.29 4.01 -7.43
N ALA A 303 -14.20 3.61 -6.76
CA ALA A 303 -14.27 2.93 -5.47
C ALA A 303 -14.90 3.85 -4.41
N LEU A 304 -14.48 5.13 -4.34
CA LEU A 304 -15.06 6.13 -3.43
C LEU A 304 -16.56 6.33 -3.67
N GLN A 305 -16.97 6.47 -4.94
CA GLN A 305 -18.40 6.58 -5.32
C GLN A 305 -19.22 5.36 -4.90
N ARG A 306 -18.60 4.19 -4.83
CA ARG A 306 -19.22 2.93 -4.35
C ARG A 306 -19.07 2.72 -2.84
N GLY A 307 -18.59 3.71 -2.08
CA GLY A 307 -18.51 3.66 -0.63
C GLY A 307 -17.26 2.96 -0.07
N THR A 308 -16.25 2.72 -0.91
CA THR A 308 -14.97 2.09 -0.54
C THR A 308 -13.87 3.15 -0.42
N VAL A 309 -13.19 3.22 0.72
CA VAL A 309 -12.00 4.06 0.91
C VAL A 309 -10.74 3.25 0.57
N ILE A 310 -9.81 3.85 -0.17
CA ILE A 310 -8.53 3.20 -0.50
C ILE A 310 -7.41 3.87 0.28
N VAL A 311 -6.55 3.04 0.87
CA VAL A 311 -5.40 3.47 1.67
C VAL A 311 -4.15 2.76 1.15
N ALA A 312 -3.08 3.51 0.93
CA ALA A 312 -1.84 2.95 0.41
C ALA A 312 -0.60 3.48 1.14
N ALA A 313 0.44 2.65 1.18
CA ALA A 313 1.73 3.01 1.77
C ALA A 313 2.39 4.16 1.01
N ALA A 314 2.85 5.21 1.70
CA ALA A 314 3.46 6.36 1.03
C ALA A 314 4.78 6.01 0.30
N GLY A 315 5.45 4.91 0.68
CA GLY A 315 6.73 4.49 0.10
C GLY A 315 7.88 4.59 1.09
N ASN A 316 8.94 3.83 0.82
CA ASN A 316 10.09 3.63 1.70
C ASN A 316 11.42 4.08 1.05
N GLU A 317 11.35 4.94 0.04
CA GLU A 317 12.47 5.27 -0.84
C GLU A 317 13.34 6.42 -0.29
N SER A 318 12.89 7.08 0.77
CA SER A 318 13.65 8.16 1.40
C SER A 318 14.83 7.62 2.23
N SER A 319 15.80 8.49 2.47
CA SER A 319 16.88 8.25 3.43
C SER A 319 17.13 9.57 4.16
N ARG A 320 16.24 9.91 5.09
CA ARG A 320 16.19 11.22 5.75
C ARG A 320 17.30 11.38 6.80
N PRO A 321 17.79 12.62 7.00
CA PRO A 321 17.43 13.84 6.26
C PRO A 321 18.15 14.00 4.91
N GLN A 322 19.01 13.07 4.52
CA GLN A 322 19.94 13.21 3.38
C GLN A 322 19.24 13.22 2.02
N ALA A 323 18.20 12.40 1.85
CA ALA A 323 17.40 12.37 0.63
C ALA A 323 15.93 12.13 0.96
N ILE A 324 15.06 12.94 0.36
CA ILE A 324 13.60 12.81 0.45
C ILE A 324 13.10 12.41 -0.94
N ARG A 325 12.31 11.33 -1.00
CA ARG A 325 11.67 10.83 -2.21
C ARG A 325 10.17 11.11 -2.20
N PRO A 326 9.56 11.29 -3.39
CA PRO A 326 8.13 11.52 -3.49
C PRO A 326 7.35 10.28 -3.06
N VAL A 327 6.09 10.50 -2.65
CA VAL A 327 5.12 9.43 -2.45
C VAL A 327 5.05 8.53 -3.70
N GLY A 328 5.11 7.22 -3.49
CA GLY A 328 5.10 6.22 -4.56
C GLY A 328 3.74 5.96 -5.20
N ARG A 329 3.72 5.23 -6.32
CA ARG A 329 2.50 4.73 -6.97
C ARG A 329 2.01 3.47 -6.23
N PRO A 330 0.70 3.26 -5.97
CA PRO A 330 -0.43 4.12 -6.33
C PRO A 330 -0.81 5.17 -5.27
N ALA A 331 -0.10 5.24 -4.14
CA ALA A 331 -0.41 6.19 -3.06
C ALA A 331 -0.36 7.65 -3.50
N ASN A 332 0.31 7.97 -4.61
CA ASN A 332 0.38 9.32 -5.15
C ASN A 332 -0.88 9.80 -5.87
N CYS A 333 -1.90 8.96 -6.06
CA CYS A 333 -3.19 9.36 -6.59
C CYS A 333 -3.99 10.21 -5.57
N PRO A 334 -4.54 11.38 -5.94
CA PRO A 334 -5.34 12.24 -5.04
C PRO A 334 -6.52 11.55 -4.36
N SER A 335 -7.12 10.56 -5.02
CA SER A 335 -8.24 9.78 -4.49
C SER A 335 -7.83 8.64 -3.54
N ILE A 336 -6.52 8.38 -3.37
CA ILE A 336 -5.99 7.34 -2.48
C ILE A 336 -5.36 8.00 -1.24
N LEU A 337 -5.62 7.46 -0.05
CA LEU A 337 -5.01 7.94 1.18
C LEU A 337 -3.58 7.41 1.33
N ALA A 338 -2.59 8.27 1.12
CA ALA A 338 -1.18 7.98 1.36
C ALA A 338 -0.83 8.05 2.86
N VAL A 339 -0.18 7.00 3.35
CA VAL A 339 0.15 6.85 4.78
C VAL A 339 1.65 6.90 5.02
N ALA A 340 2.08 7.90 5.80
CA ALA A 340 3.46 8.02 6.26
C ALA A 340 3.73 7.17 7.52
N SER A 341 5.00 6.79 7.69
CA SER A 341 5.44 5.96 8.81
C SER A 341 6.02 6.79 9.95
N LEU A 342 5.53 6.54 11.16
CA LEU A 342 6.08 7.06 12.41
C LEU A 342 6.79 5.96 13.21
N ASP A 343 7.73 6.38 14.04
CA ASP A 343 8.33 5.54 15.08
C ASP A 343 7.72 5.78 16.47
N ARG A 344 8.24 5.06 17.47
CA ARG A 344 7.78 5.14 18.86
C ARG A 344 7.96 6.52 19.50
N ALA A 345 8.87 7.34 18.98
CA ALA A 345 9.05 8.72 19.42
C ALA A 345 8.08 9.69 18.71
N LEU A 346 7.16 9.16 17.90
CA LEU A 346 6.25 9.92 17.03
C LEU A 346 7.00 10.80 16.03
N THR A 347 8.21 10.37 15.64
CA THR A 347 9.00 11.02 14.60
C THR A 347 8.82 10.32 13.26
N VAL A 348 8.98 11.06 12.17
CA VAL A 348 8.87 10.52 10.81
C VAL A 348 10.01 9.54 10.58
N SER A 349 9.66 8.31 10.20
CA SER A 349 10.65 7.26 9.94
C SER A 349 11.60 7.69 8.82
N SER A 350 12.89 7.38 8.96
CA SER A 350 13.94 7.81 8.03
C SER A 350 13.66 7.44 6.57
N PHE A 351 12.96 6.33 6.36
CA PHE A 351 12.60 5.80 5.05
C PHE A 351 11.30 6.37 4.45
N SER A 352 10.44 7.01 5.25
CA SER A 352 9.11 7.42 4.81
C SER A 352 9.20 8.48 3.72
N SER A 353 8.63 8.18 2.54
CA SER A 353 8.48 9.13 1.44
C SER A 353 7.58 10.32 1.80
N ALA A 354 7.63 11.38 0.99
CA ALA A 354 7.05 12.70 1.31
C ALA A 354 6.26 13.31 0.15
N GLY A 355 5.31 14.17 0.47
CA GLY A 355 4.55 14.94 -0.52
C GLY A 355 5.34 16.10 -1.10
N ILE A 356 6.17 15.81 -2.10
CA ILE A 356 7.03 16.80 -2.77
C ILE A 356 6.73 17.01 -4.26
N ASN A 357 5.78 16.27 -4.86
CA ASN A 357 5.39 16.44 -6.27
C ASN A 357 4.28 17.49 -6.48
N GLY A 358 3.40 17.71 -5.49
CA GLY A 358 2.49 18.87 -5.42
C GLY A 358 1.33 18.92 -6.42
N GLN A 359 1.20 17.93 -7.31
CA GLN A 359 0.07 17.76 -8.23
C GLN A 359 -0.49 16.35 -8.03
N GLY A 360 -0.92 16.04 -6.80
CA GLY A 360 -0.99 14.67 -6.30
C GLY A 360 0.33 14.25 -5.64
N GLY A 361 0.29 13.15 -4.90
CA GLY A 361 1.43 12.68 -4.11
C GLY A 361 1.52 13.28 -2.71
N GLU A 362 0.48 13.92 -2.19
CA GLU A 362 0.47 14.39 -0.80
C GLU A 362 0.49 13.22 0.19
N VAL A 363 1.13 13.42 1.35
CA VAL A 363 0.89 12.55 2.50
C VAL A 363 -0.42 13.00 3.14
N ASN A 364 -1.38 12.08 3.32
CA ASN A 364 -2.65 12.43 3.94
C ASN A 364 -2.63 12.27 5.45
N ILE A 365 -1.97 11.23 5.96
CA ILE A 365 -1.95 10.94 7.40
C ILE A 365 -0.69 10.14 7.77
N ALA A 366 -0.29 10.20 9.04
CA ALA A 366 0.83 9.44 9.57
C ALA A 366 0.35 8.42 10.61
N ALA A 367 0.93 7.22 10.58
CA ALA A 367 0.58 6.13 11.48
C ALA A 367 1.82 5.32 11.93
N PRO A 368 1.70 4.50 12.99
CA PRO A 368 2.78 3.63 13.44
C PRO A 368 3.29 2.70 12.35
N GLY A 369 4.56 2.85 11.94
CA GLY A 369 5.12 2.06 10.84
C GLY A 369 6.52 1.51 11.09
N ARG A 370 7.21 1.91 12.17
CA ARG A 370 8.51 1.34 12.55
C ARG A 370 8.39 0.37 13.72
N ALA A 371 8.98 -0.83 13.58
CA ALA A 371 8.96 -1.89 14.59
C ALA A 371 7.54 -2.21 15.07
N VAL A 372 6.65 -2.48 14.12
CA VAL A 372 5.26 -2.87 14.37
C VAL A 372 5.20 -4.38 14.51
N HIS A 373 4.69 -4.84 15.65
CA HIS A 373 4.49 -6.25 15.95
C HIS A 373 3.13 -6.74 15.41
N SER A 374 3.11 -7.86 14.70
CA SER A 374 1.90 -8.49 14.17
C SER A 374 2.14 -9.98 13.87
N ALA A 375 1.09 -10.65 13.36
CA ALA A 375 1.12 -12.05 12.90
C ALA A 375 2.20 -12.30 11.83
N ALA A 376 2.71 -13.53 11.80
CA ALA A 376 3.67 -14.03 10.82
C ALA A 376 3.30 -15.46 10.42
N PRO A 377 3.59 -15.90 9.18
CA PRO A 377 3.27 -17.25 8.74
C PRO A 377 3.81 -18.35 9.66
N GLY A 378 3.10 -19.48 9.71
CA GLY A 378 3.38 -20.60 10.60
C GLY A 378 2.84 -20.40 12.02
N GLY A 379 1.83 -19.53 12.18
CA GLY A 379 1.24 -19.20 13.48
C GLY A 379 2.13 -18.37 14.41
N GLY A 380 3.13 -17.70 13.85
CA GLY A 380 4.12 -16.92 14.59
C GLY A 380 3.81 -15.43 14.67
N TYR A 381 4.77 -14.66 15.17
CA TYR A 381 4.66 -13.21 15.25
C TYR A 381 6.01 -12.57 14.93
N GLN A 382 5.98 -11.40 14.29
CA GLN A 382 7.20 -10.67 13.94
C GLN A 382 7.01 -9.16 13.99
N SER A 383 8.13 -8.46 14.16
CA SER A 383 8.17 -7.00 14.09
C SER A 383 8.79 -6.54 12.77
N MET A 384 8.06 -5.73 12.01
CA MET A 384 8.48 -5.21 10.71
C MET A 384 8.46 -3.68 10.71
N SER A 385 9.19 -3.09 9.76
CA SER A 385 9.20 -1.63 9.56
C SER A 385 8.92 -1.28 8.10
N GLY A 386 8.11 -0.25 7.89
CA GLY A 386 7.75 0.28 6.59
C GLY A 386 6.48 1.13 6.68
N THR A 387 6.27 2.02 5.71
CA THR A 387 4.96 2.62 5.48
C THR A 387 3.87 1.56 5.28
N SER A 388 4.25 0.39 4.77
CA SER A 388 3.45 -0.83 4.72
C SER A 388 2.87 -1.30 6.06
N MET A 389 3.52 -1.03 7.20
CA MET A 389 2.97 -1.34 8.53
C MET A 389 2.10 -0.19 9.08
N ALA A 390 2.29 1.03 8.58
CA ALA A 390 1.45 2.18 8.92
C ALA A 390 0.07 2.10 8.25
N THR A 391 0.02 1.72 6.97
CA THR A 391 -1.21 1.57 6.17
C THR A 391 -2.29 0.72 6.84
N PRO A 392 -2.04 -0.51 7.34
CA PRO A 392 -3.07 -1.34 7.95
C PRO A 392 -3.62 -0.78 9.27
N HIS A 393 -2.88 0.07 9.99
CA HIS A 393 -3.45 0.78 11.14
C HIS A 393 -4.57 1.73 10.69
N VAL A 394 -4.33 2.49 9.61
CA VAL A 394 -5.34 3.40 9.03
C VAL A 394 -6.54 2.61 8.52
N ALA A 395 -6.30 1.47 7.85
CA ALA A 395 -7.38 0.62 7.38
C ALA A 395 -8.26 0.09 8.52
N GLY A 396 -7.64 -0.34 9.62
CA GLY A 396 -8.35 -0.74 10.83
C GLY A 396 -9.18 0.40 11.43
N VAL A 397 -8.62 1.61 11.56
CA VAL A 397 -9.35 2.77 12.10
C VAL A 397 -10.52 3.17 11.19
N LEU A 398 -10.36 3.13 9.86
CA LEU A 398 -11.47 3.35 8.94
C LEU A 398 -12.58 2.31 9.12
N ALA A 399 -12.26 1.07 9.46
CA ALA A 399 -13.26 0.07 9.79
C ALA A 399 -14.00 0.39 11.10
N LEU A 400 -13.30 0.93 12.11
CA LEU A 400 -13.94 1.43 13.34
C LEU A 400 -14.88 2.60 13.03
N LEU A 401 -14.45 3.56 12.21
CA LEU A 401 -15.27 4.69 11.77
C LEU A 401 -16.50 4.23 10.96
N ALA A 402 -16.33 3.26 10.06
CA ALA A 402 -17.42 2.68 9.29
C ALA A 402 -18.40 1.90 10.18
N GLN A 403 -17.96 1.29 11.29
CA GLN A 403 -18.86 0.74 12.30
C GLN A 403 -19.64 1.84 13.03
N ALA A 404 -18.97 2.95 13.40
CA ALA A 404 -19.60 4.08 14.09
C ALA A 404 -20.66 4.78 13.22
N ALA A 405 -20.40 4.87 11.91
CA ALA A 405 -21.28 5.52 10.94
C ALA A 405 -21.51 4.61 9.71
N PRO A 406 -22.36 3.56 9.82
CA PRO A 406 -22.55 2.56 8.76
C PRO A 406 -22.97 3.15 7.41
N ASN A 407 -23.74 4.23 7.43
CA ASN A 407 -24.29 4.90 6.24
C ASN A 407 -23.45 6.08 5.75
N ALA A 408 -22.30 6.37 6.37
CA ALA A 408 -21.41 7.44 5.91
C ALA A 408 -20.84 7.10 4.52
N SER A 409 -20.74 8.11 3.66
CA SER A 409 -20.05 7.96 2.37
C SER A 409 -18.55 7.72 2.59
N ALA A 410 -17.85 7.23 1.56
CA ALA A 410 -16.39 7.07 1.63
C ALA A 410 -15.68 8.40 1.87
N GLU A 411 -16.17 9.49 1.27
CA GLU A 411 -15.64 10.84 1.48
C GLU A 411 -15.87 11.33 2.91
N ASP A 412 -17.05 11.06 3.50
CA ASP A 412 -17.32 11.42 4.90
C ASP A 412 -16.42 10.64 5.87
N LEU A 413 -16.14 9.36 5.59
CA LEU A 413 -15.21 8.56 6.38
C LEU A 413 -13.78 9.10 6.29
N LYS A 414 -13.34 9.44 5.07
CA LYS A 414 -12.03 10.07 4.83
C LYS A 414 -11.93 11.42 5.55
N ALA A 415 -12.93 12.28 5.43
CA ALA A 415 -12.96 13.57 6.11
C ALA A 415 -12.95 13.40 7.64
N SER A 416 -13.73 12.45 8.17
CA SER A 416 -13.76 12.14 9.61
C SER A 416 -12.38 11.71 10.10
N LEU A 417 -11.74 10.76 9.43
CA LEU A 417 -10.39 10.27 9.73
C LEU A 417 -9.35 11.41 9.77
N LEU A 418 -9.35 12.25 8.74
CA LEU A 418 -8.36 13.33 8.61
C LEU A 418 -8.61 14.46 9.63
N SER A 419 -9.87 14.74 9.95
CA SER A 419 -10.24 15.78 10.93
C SER A 419 -10.00 15.37 12.38
N SER A 420 -10.00 14.06 12.67
CA SER A 420 -9.73 13.52 14.01
C SER A 420 -8.25 13.28 14.29
N ALA A 421 -7.37 13.45 13.29
CA ALA A 421 -5.93 13.25 13.46
C ALA A 421 -5.35 14.20 14.52
N PHE A 422 -4.42 13.70 15.33
CA PHE A 422 -3.69 14.52 16.29
C PHE A 422 -2.60 15.31 15.57
N PRO A 423 -2.64 16.66 15.59
CA PRO A 423 -1.65 17.46 14.87
C PRO A 423 -0.23 17.21 15.35
N LEU A 424 0.69 17.10 14.40
CA LEU A 424 2.12 16.94 14.65
C LEU A 424 2.87 18.22 14.22
N THR A 425 4.05 18.47 14.81
CA THR A 425 4.84 19.68 14.53
C THR A 425 5.71 19.55 13.27
N GLN A 426 5.85 18.33 12.75
CA GLN A 426 6.55 18.03 11.52
C GLN A 426 5.85 18.64 10.30
N PRO A 427 6.57 18.91 9.20
CA PRO A 427 5.97 19.47 7.98
C PRO A 427 4.81 18.63 7.44
N VAL A 428 3.77 19.28 6.93
CA VAL A 428 2.58 18.61 6.33
C VAL A 428 2.99 17.63 5.22
N ARG A 429 4.00 17.95 4.42
CA ARG A 429 4.53 17.04 3.40
C ARG A 429 5.04 15.69 3.96
N ASP A 430 5.33 15.62 5.26
CA ASP A 430 5.91 14.44 5.91
C ASP A 430 4.88 13.68 6.76
N VAL A 431 3.81 14.34 7.24
CA VAL A 431 2.83 13.74 8.17
C VAL A 431 1.35 13.99 7.82
N GLY A 432 1.07 14.75 6.77
CA GLY A 432 -0.29 15.11 6.37
C GLY A 432 -1.05 15.82 7.49
N SER A 433 -2.25 15.33 7.79
CA SER A 433 -3.10 15.82 8.90
C SER A 433 -2.55 15.50 10.30
N GLY A 434 -1.50 14.69 10.41
CA GLY A 434 -0.85 14.34 11.69
C GLY A 434 -1.00 12.85 12.03
N LEU A 435 -0.92 12.54 13.32
CA LEU A 435 -0.99 11.18 13.85
C LEU A 435 -2.43 10.66 13.81
N LEU A 436 -2.63 9.51 13.18
CA LEU A 436 -3.88 8.76 13.19
C LEU A 436 -4.46 8.60 14.61
N GLN A 437 -5.77 8.79 14.77
CA GLN A 437 -6.49 8.54 16.02
C GLN A 437 -7.74 7.70 15.76
N ALA A 438 -7.95 6.66 16.57
CA ALA A 438 -9.15 5.84 16.57
C ALA A 438 -10.32 6.59 17.24
N PRO A 439 -11.57 6.36 16.77
CA PRO A 439 -12.79 6.96 17.33
C PRO A 439 -13.20 6.42 18.69
#